data_AF-A0A938GC30-F1
#
_entry.id   AF-A0A938GC30-F1
#
_cell.length_a   1.000
_cell.length_b   1.000
_cell.length_c   1.000
_cell.angle_alpha   90.00
_cell.angle_beta   90.00
_cell.angle_gamma   90.00
#
_symmetry.space_group_name_H-M   'P 1'
#
loop_
_entity.id
_entity.type
_entity.pdbx_description
1 polymer ?
#
loop_
_entity_poly.entity_id
_entity_poly.type
_entity_poly.pdbx_seq_one_letter_code
_entity_poly.pdbx_strand_id
1 'polypeptide(L)'
;MPDLCSLRCLLFEGNRHGLAGLMFFVAVTGLDTAVVAQFQAARPSNVTPVHDAPDIPFRRAPMGPSSRSIVVSLTTNLHLAFDAHLLRTHTVWEGVPLNLYGPPFNNTATRFICDITGSPLWASLPRQPWETGRPDGGRFEVAESRFLGVSTRNGPTSFLYELLPASDAPAQVQEMPRCERVQSRDAVIRRVRISPHREPVRWSPFHGPGESVLLPDLQNAIAIRRARDFLLVTARGLPSRALAARRDDADHVVLLQSERGGKGPYSAVVTNLVSGPQVQITLTLPPSAVEQVVEVATAVCADRDEALALAKELAAAPDSFGEGGASVLTSRWPSANGSARASPHRPPPLAYPSNVRDGVVRVSGADESFVIEHLPVPKDIKLLVGGMDFLPNGDLAICTYAGEVWIVEGATGAPGQARWRRFARGLNEPGGLRVVQGNIYVTQKCELTRLVDTDANGEADFFECISDGWGYTGNYHSYATGPALDGAGNFHVMITGHRPIYDVPFMGWCVRVSPFPGSARASRAAADASSAASHERGPLHAPTAADAPKRTGEVAGLMHAGRVRSPADSTAQYMTEGFCSGLRVPNGFGEFVVTLQAFELARRSEQIVAFRAARDHLPERHDVC
;
A
#
# COMPACT_ATOMS: atom_id res chain seq x y z
N MET A 1 16.67 50.07 30.00
CA MET A 1 15.86 51.03 29.23
C MET A 1 16.27 50.94 27.76
N PRO A 2 15.39 51.28 26.81
CA PRO A 2 15.26 50.57 25.53
C PRO A 2 16.18 51.12 24.44
N ASP A 3 16.36 50.41 23.31
CA ASP A 3 15.55 50.71 22.11
C ASP A 3 15.74 49.78 20.91
N LEU A 4 14.79 49.87 19.97
CA LEU A 4 14.71 49.09 18.74
C LEU A 4 15.84 49.39 17.75
N CYS A 5 16.37 48.34 17.13
CA CYS A 5 16.88 48.35 15.75
C CYS A 5 16.66 46.96 15.14
N SER A 6 16.17 46.76 13.91
CA SER A 6 15.43 47.57 12.93
C SER A 6 15.37 46.67 11.69
N LEU A 7 14.18 46.17 11.35
CA LEU A 7 13.97 45.56 10.03
C LEU A 7 14.11 46.64 8.94
N ARG A 8 14.72 46.29 7.81
CA ARG A 8 14.61 47.01 6.52
C ARG A 8 14.42 45.94 5.44
N CYS A 9 13.29 45.95 4.71
CA CYS A 9 13.12 46.63 3.39
C CYS A 9 13.85 45.88 2.26
N LEU A 10 13.30 45.59 1.07
CA LEU A 10 12.05 45.91 0.35
C LEU A 10 11.62 44.63 -0.46
N LEU A 11 10.72 44.57 -1.47
CA LEU A 11 9.91 45.52 -2.26
C LEU A 11 8.71 44.74 -2.88
N PHE A 12 7.47 45.26 -2.85
CA PHE A 12 6.63 45.55 -4.03
C PHE A 12 5.20 45.97 -3.66
N GLU A 13 4.80 47.18 -4.10
CA GLU A 13 3.44 47.73 -4.01
C GLU A 13 2.65 47.44 -5.30
N GLY A 14 1.30 47.48 -5.24
CA GLY A 14 0.45 47.19 -6.41
C GLY A 14 -1.08 47.39 -6.25
N ASN A 15 -1.51 48.61 -5.90
CA ASN A 15 -2.87 49.19 -6.10
C ASN A 15 -4.15 48.55 -5.48
N ARG A 16 -4.65 49.26 -4.44
CA ARG A 16 -6.01 49.86 -4.30
C ARG A 16 -7.16 49.25 -5.14
N HIS A 17 -8.29 48.79 -4.57
CA HIS A 17 -9.33 49.62 -3.90
C HIS A 17 -10.40 48.72 -3.21
N GLY A 18 -11.02 49.19 -2.12
CA GLY A 18 -12.32 48.67 -1.64
C GLY A 18 -12.42 48.38 -0.13
N LEU A 19 -13.19 49.19 0.59
CA LEU A 19 -13.60 49.02 2.00
C LEU A 19 -14.43 47.73 2.19
N ALA A 20 -14.63 47.12 3.37
CA ALA A 20 -14.36 47.44 4.78
C ALA A 20 -14.03 46.11 5.51
N GLY A 21 -13.42 45.98 6.69
CA GLY A 21 -13.50 46.82 7.89
C GLY A 21 -14.14 46.02 9.03
N LEU A 22 -13.37 45.21 9.76
CA LEU A 22 -13.73 44.72 11.09
C LEU A 22 -12.46 44.48 11.93
N MET A 23 -12.37 45.12 13.10
CA MET A 23 -11.28 44.91 14.05
C MET A 23 -11.45 43.58 14.79
N PHE A 24 -10.39 42.80 14.91
CA PHE A 24 -10.31 41.72 15.89
C PHE A 24 -9.92 42.30 17.26
N PHE A 25 -10.88 42.34 18.18
CA PHE A 25 -10.59 42.42 19.62
C PHE A 25 -10.39 40.98 20.14
N VAL A 26 -9.20 40.68 20.66
CA VAL A 26 -8.94 39.39 21.33
C VAL A 26 -9.44 39.51 22.77
N ALA A 27 -10.67 39.04 23.01
CA ALA A 27 -11.17 38.80 24.36
C ALA A 27 -10.76 37.38 24.80
N VAL A 28 -9.81 37.29 25.72
CA VAL A 28 -9.45 36.01 26.37
C VAL A 28 -10.45 35.75 27.50
N THR A 29 -11.54 35.07 27.17
CA THR A 29 -12.45 34.45 28.14
C THR A 29 -12.71 33.00 27.70
N GLY A 30 -12.84 32.10 28.68
CA GLY A 30 -12.71 30.66 28.48
C GLY A 30 -13.58 30.07 27.37
N LEU A 31 -12.93 29.40 26.43
CA LEU A 31 -13.54 28.53 25.44
C LEU A 31 -12.87 27.16 25.53
N ASP A 32 -13.67 26.13 25.79
CA ASP A 32 -13.29 24.72 25.61
C ASP A 32 -12.93 24.48 24.15
N THR A 33 -11.66 24.74 23.82
CA THR A 33 -11.09 24.57 22.49
C THR A 33 -10.61 23.14 22.31
N ALA A 34 -11.53 22.20 22.53
CA ALA A 34 -11.39 20.84 22.05
C ALA A 34 -11.46 20.88 20.51
N VAL A 35 -10.31 21.02 19.86
CA VAL A 35 -10.15 20.75 18.43
C VAL A 35 -10.24 19.23 18.23
N VAL A 36 -11.46 18.73 18.39
CA VAL A 36 -11.80 17.33 18.13
C VAL A 36 -11.55 17.10 16.65
N ALA A 37 -10.69 16.12 16.35
CA ALA A 37 -10.52 15.61 15.00
C ALA A 37 -11.79 14.91 14.54
N GLN A 38 -12.75 15.70 14.06
CA GLN A 38 -13.81 15.18 13.22
C GLN A 38 -13.16 14.77 11.90
N PHE A 39 -13.18 13.47 11.61
CA PHE A 39 -13.10 12.97 10.25
C PHE A 39 -14.34 13.49 9.52
N GLN A 40 -14.26 14.72 9.01
CA GLN A 40 -15.38 15.39 8.35
C GLN A 40 -15.77 14.59 7.10
N ALA A 41 -17.05 14.28 6.97
CA ALA A 41 -17.61 13.84 5.70
C ALA A 41 -17.26 14.89 4.64
N ALA A 42 -16.86 14.43 3.46
CA ALA A 42 -16.35 15.33 2.43
C ALA A 42 -17.43 16.32 1.96
N ARG A 43 -17.03 17.54 1.58
CA ARG A 43 -17.97 18.48 0.97
C ARG A 43 -18.51 17.88 -0.33
N PRO A 44 -19.84 17.89 -0.55
CA PRO A 44 -20.46 17.22 -1.69
C PRO A 44 -19.83 17.68 -3.01
N SER A 45 -19.57 16.71 -3.88
CA SER A 45 -18.99 16.95 -5.19
C SER A 45 -20.08 17.23 -6.21
N ASN A 46 -19.80 18.12 -7.17
CA ASN A 46 -20.64 18.27 -8.37
C ASN A 46 -20.41 17.12 -9.37
N VAL A 47 -19.47 16.22 -9.09
CA VAL A 47 -19.17 15.03 -9.89
C VAL A 47 -19.94 13.86 -9.32
N THR A 48 -20.77 13.21 -10.13
CA THR A 48 -21.50 12.00 -9.74
C THR A 48 -20.51 10.87 -9.41
N PRO A 49 -20.57 10.28 -8.21
CA PRO A 49 -19.76 9.13 -7.86
C PRO A 49 -20.25 7.87 -8.60
N VAL A 50 -19.36 6.90 -8.72
CA VAL A 50 -19.73 5.51 -9.01
C VAL A 50 -19.60 4.71 -7.72
N HIS A 51 -20.43 3.68 -7.57
CA HIS A 51 -20.33 2.72 -6.49
C HIS A 51 -20.03 1.34 -7.07
N ASP A 52 -19.28 0.54 -6.31
CA ASP A 52 -19.03 -0.85 -6.65
C ASP A 52 -20.32 -1.68 -6.63
N ALA A 53 -20.38 -2.69 -7.51
CA ALA A 53 -21.46 -3.66 -7.50
C ALA A 53 -21.41 -4.51 -6.20
N PRO A 54 -22.57 -4.96 -5.65
CA PRO A 54 -22.61 -5.64 -4.34
C PRO A 54 -21.82 -6.95 -4.25
N ASP A 55 -21.44 -7.53 -5.38
CA ASP A 55 -20.67 -8.77 -5.48
C ASP A 55 -19.14 -8.54 -5.45
N ILE A 56 -18.68 -7.29 -5.47
CA ILE A 56 -17.25 -6.94 -5.38
C ILE A 56 -16.74 -7.19 -3.95
N PRO A 57 -15.80 -8.13 -3.73
CA PRO A 57 -15.41 -8.55 -2.38
C PRO A 57 -14.57 -7.50 -1.64
N PHE A 58 -13.79 -6.72 -2.39
CA PHE A 58 -13.04 -5.57 -1.88
C PHE A 58 -12.71 -4.59 -3.01
N ARG A 59 -12.31 -3.38 -2.63
CA ARG A 59 -11.83 -2.34 -3.53
C ARG A 59 -10.56 -1.70 -3.01
N ARG A 60 -9.47 -1.79 -3.75
CA ARG A 60 -8.30 -0.93 -3.56
C ARG A 60 -8.55 0.41 -4.23
N ALA A 61 -8.53 1.49 -3.45
CA ALA A 61 -8.72 2.86 -3.92
C ALA A 61 -8.06 3.84 -2.94
N PRO A 62 -7.46 4.95 -3.38
CA PRO A 62 -6.87 5.92 -2.47
C PRO A 62 -7.94 6.72 -1.73
N MET A 63 -7.85 6.78 -0.40
CA MET A 63 -8.71 7.60 0.46
C MET A 63 -7.89 8.69 1.16
N GLY A 64 -8.56 9.64 1.82
CA GLY A 64 -7.86 10.68 2.57
C GLY A 64 -6.93 10.16 3.68
N PRO A 65 -7.38 9.22 4.55
CA PRO A 65 -6.54 8.69 5.64
C PRO A 65 -5.47 7.67 5.23
N SER A 66 -5.51 7.13 4.01
CA SER A 66 -4.44 6.33 3.41
C SER A 66 -4.58 6.28 1.90
N SER A 67 -3.47 6.43 1.18
CA SER A 67 -3.41 6.16 -0.25
C SER A 67 -3.53 4.67 -0.58
N ARG A 68 -3.27 3.78 0.39
CA ARG A 68 -3.19 2.32 0.22
C ARG A 68 -4.39 1.62 0.87
N SER A 69 -5.58 2.23 0.78
CA SER A 69 -6.80 1.69 1.37
C SER A 69 -7.36 0.49 0.60
N ILE A 70 -7.85 -0.48 1.36
CA ILE A 70 -8.62 -1.64 0.91
C ILE A 70 -9.98 -1.55 1.59
N VAL A 71 -11.03 -1.29 0.81
CA VAL A 71 -12.41 -1.15 1.28
C VAL A 71 -13.16 -2.47 1.14
N VAL A 72 -13.91 -2.83 2.19
CA VAL A 72 -14.75 -4.03 2.25
C VAL A 72 -16.14 -3.62 2.73
N SER A 73 -17.17 -4.06 2.00
CA SER A 73 -18.57 -3.97 2.45
C SER A 73 -18.88 -5.17 3.35
N LEU A 74 -19.16 -4.92 4.63
CA LEU A 74 -19.49 -5.96 5.61
C LEU A 74 -20.97 -6.31 5.57
N THR A 75 -21.81 -5.34 5.23
CA THR A 75 -23.22 -5.51 4.85
C THR A 75 -23.54 -4.51 3.72
N THR A 76 -24.79 -4.46 3.25
CA THR A 76 -25.28 -3.43 2.32
C THR A 76 -25.05 -2.00 2.82
N ASN A 77 -25.06 -1.79 4.15
CA ASN A 77 -25.05 -0.47 4.78
C ASN A 77 -23.88 -0.29 5.78
N LEU A 78 -22.91 -1.21 5.86
CA LEU A 78 -21.78 -1.11 6.79
C LEU A 78 -20.49 -1.46 6.05
N HIS A 79 -19.52 -0.56 6.13
CA HIS A 79 -18.27 -0.67 5.36
C HIS A 79 -17.05 -0.36 6.24
N LEU A 80 -15.93 -0.95 5.86
CA LEU A 80 -14.64 -0.82 6.54
C LEU A 80 -13.55 -0.53 5.51
N ALA A 81 -12.61 0.35 5.86
CA ALA A 81 -11.40 0.62 5.10
C ALA A 81 -10.14 0.26 5.91
N PHE A 82 -9.33 -0.63 5.35
CA PHE A 82 -8.06 -1.10 5.89
C PHE A 82 -6.89 -0.44 5.17
N ASP A 83 -5.89 0.01 5.92
CA ASP A 83 -4.68 0.67 5.43
C ASP A 83 -3.59 -0.39 5.24
N ALA A 84 -3.32 -0.78 3.99
CA ALA A 84 -2.34 -1.83 3.71
C ALA A 84 -0.88 -1.42 4.06
N HIS A 85 -0.61 -0.13 4.23
CA HIS A 85 0.72 0.35 4.59
C HIS A 85 1.00 0.28 6.10
N LEU A 86 -0.01 0.62 6.91
CA LEU A 86 0.09 0.68 8.38
C LEU A 86 -0.61 -0.50 9.06
N LEU A 87 -1.15 -1.46 8.30
CA LEU A 87 -1.80 -2.69 8.77
C LEU A 87 -2.91 -2.46 9.80
N ARG A 88 -3.79 -1.47 9.54
CA ARG A 88 -4.83 -1.02 10.48
C ARG A 88 -6.17 -0.80 9.79
N THR A 89 -7.27 -1.02 10.51
CA THR A 89 -8.55 -0.38 10.16
C THR A 89 -8.45 1.13 10.37
N HIS A 90 -8.59 1.92 9.30
CA HIS A 90 -8.50 3.37 9.39
C HIS A 90 -9.85 4.08 9.45
N THR A 91 -10.91 3.51 8.87
CA THR A 91 -12.26 4.12 8.87
C THR A 91 -13.34 3.05 8.77
N VAL A 92 -14.43 3.23 9.53
CA VAL A 92 -15.67 2.45 9.47
C VAL A 92 -16.84 3.43 9.36
N TRP A 93 -17.80 3.14 8.49
CA TRP A 93 -18.98 3.99 8.26
C TRP A 93 -20.22 3.19 7.88
N GLU A 94 -21.37 3.82 8.08
CA GLU A 94 -22.69 3.31 7.70
C GLU A 94 -23.30 4.08 6.52
N GLY A 95 -24.20 3.43 5.78
CA GLY A 95 -24.99 4.02 4.71
C GLY A 95 -24.43 3.70 3.33
N VAL A 96 -24.03 4.74 2.58
CA VAL A 96 -23.63 4.59 1.17
C VAL A 96 -22.22 3.97 1.08
N PRO A 97 -21.97 3.03 0.13
CA PRO A 97 -20.62 2.55 -0.19
C PRO A 97 -19.66 3.67 -0.60
N LEU A 98 -18.38 3.33 -0.76
CA LEU A 98 -17.33 4.26 -1.18
C LEU A 98 -17.73 5.03 -2.47
N ASN A 99 -17.44 6.33 -2.50
CA ASN A 99 -17.55 7.14 -3.72
C ASN A 99 -16.31 6.94 -4.59
N LEU A 100 -16.48 6.28 -5.74
CA LEU A 100 -15.42 6.12 -6.75
C LEU A 100 -15.48 7.26 -7.77
N TYR A 101 -14.32 7.81 -8.09
CA TYR A 101 -14.14 8.93 -9.01
C TYR A 101 -12.95 8.71 -9.94
N GLY A 102 -12.94 9.41 -11.07
CA GLY A 102 -11.80 9.45 -11.98
C GLY A 102 -12.03 8.67 -13.26
N PRO A 103 -11.04 8.64 -14.17
CA PRO A 103 -11.27 8.12 -15.52
C PRO A 103 -11.71 6.66 -15.62
N PRO A 104 -11.32 5.70 -14.76
CA PRO A 104 -11.82 4.32 -14.87
C PRO A 104 -13.32 4.19 -14.58
N PHE A 105 -13.87 5.06 -13.74
CA PHE A 105 -15.21 4.89 -13.16
C PHE A 105 -16.25 5.76 -13.87
N ASN A 106 -16.06 7.08 -13.85
CA ASN A 106 -17.01 8.06 -14.40
C ASN A 106 -16.42 8.87 -15.56
N ASN A 107 -15.27 8.46 -16.11
CA ASN A 107 -14.58 9.12 -17.23
C ASN A 107 -14.27 10.61 -16.99
N THR A 108 -14.21 11.06 -15.72
CA THR A 108 -13.83 12.44 -15.38
C THR A 108 -12.36 12.54 -15.06
N ALA A 109 -11.71 13.65 -15.42
CA ALA A 109 -10.31 13.90 -15.04
C ALA A 109 -10.15 14.24 -13.53
N THR A 110 -11.27 14.44 -12.81
CA THR A 110 -11.37 14.91 -11.41
C THR A 110 -12.75 14.53 -10.86
N ARG A 111 -12.96 14.07 -9.63
CA ARG A 111 -12.00 13.81 -8.54
C ARG A 111 -11.28 12.46 -8.71
N PHE A 112 -10.41 12.12 -7.78
CA PHE A 112 -9.61 10.89 -7.78
C PHE A 112 -9.35 10.31 -6.38
N ILE A 113 -9.08 11.15 -5.36
CA ILE A 113 -9.13 10.70 -3.96
C ILE A 113 -10.59 10.35 -3.63
N CYS A 114 -10.84 9.11 -3.25
CA CYS A 114 -12.15 8.59 -2.92
C CYS A 114 -12.59 9.04 -1.52
N ASP A 115 -13.88 9.31 -1.36
CA ASP A 115 -14.47 9.80 -0.11
C ASP A 115 -15.77 9.04 0.25
N ILE A 116 -16.39 9.44 1.37
CA ILE A 116 -17.63 8.86 1.87
C ILE A 116 -18.67 9.96 2.12
N THR A 117 -19.91 9.65 1.76
CA THR A 117 -21.12 10.43 2.10
C THR A 117 -21.97 9.78 3.20
N GLY A 118 -21.68 8.51 3.53
CA GLY A 118 -22.25 7.81 4.68
C GLY A 118 -21.79 8.38 6.03
N SER A 119 -22.41 7.90 7.11
CA SER A 119 -22.15 8.34 8.49
C SER A 119 -20.89 7.66 9.04
N PRO A 120 -19.80 8.39 9.35
CA PRO A 120 -18.59 7.78 9.93
C PRO A 120 -18.89 7.29 11.36
N LEU A 121 -18.68 6.00 11.61
CA LEU A 121 -18.84 5.41 12.95
C LEU A 121 -17.60 5.66 13.81
N TRP A 122 -16.43 5.33 13.27
CA TRP A 122 -15.13 5.55 13.93
C TRP A 122 -13.99 5.48 12.93
N ALA A 123 -12.85 6.02 13.32
CA ALA A 123 -11.62 6.02 12.55
C ALA A 123 -10.41 6.00 13.49
N SER A 124 -9.29 5.44 13.02
CA SER A 124 -8.05 5.33 13.79
C SER A 124 -7.01 6.35 13.32
N LEU A 125 -6.11 6.75 14.21
CA LEU A 125 -4.92 7.54 13.88
C LEU A 125 -3.96 6.76 12.95
N PRO A 126 -3.16 7.46 12.11
CA PRO A 126 -2.19 6.85 11.20
C PRO A 126 -0.93 6.36 11.95
N ARG A 127 -1.10 5.29 12.74
CA ARG A 127 -0.02 4.62 13.47
C ARG A 127 -0.07 3.13 13.19
N GLN A 128 1.09 2.49 13.10
CA GLN A 128 1.22 1.03 13.13
C GLN A 128 0.55 0.51 14.42
N PRO A 129 -0.43 -0.40 14.36
CA PRO A 129 -1.16 -0.89 15.53
C PRO A 129 -0.46 -2.06 16.21
N TRP A 130 0.64 -2.55 15.67
CA TRP A 130 1.36 -3.71 16.18
C TRP A 130 2.65 -3.31 16.89
N GLU A 131 2.84 -3.85 18.09
CA GLU A 131 4.09 -3.76 18.86
C GLU A 131 4.57 -5.18 19.22
N THR A 132 5.87 -5.42 19.16
CA THR A 132 6.52 -6.61 19.71
C THR A 132 7.14 -6.28 21.06
N GLY A 133 7.01 -7.18 22.02
CA GLY A 133 7.62 -7.09 23.35
C GLY A 133 8.80 -8.03 23.49
N ARG A 134 9.80 -7.63 24.26
CA ARG A 134 10.99 -8.48 24.49
C ARG A 134 10.63 -9.74 25.31
N PRO A 135 11.33 -10.87 25.11
CA PRO A 135 11.08 -12.12 25.85
C PRO A 135 11.26 -12.03 27.37
N ASP A 136 12.00 -11.01 27.85
CA ASP A 136 12.21 -10.71 29.27
C ASP A 136 10.99 -10.03 29.95
N GLY A 137 9.91 -9.78 29.20
CA GLY A 137 8.71 -9.08 29.69
C GLY A 137 8.86 -7.56 29.75
N GLY A 138 9.91 -7.00 29.14
CA GLY A 138 10.25 -5.59 29.18
C GLY A 138 9.44 -4.67 28.24
N ARG A 139 10.16 -3.73 27.62
CA ARG A 139 9.58 -2.71 26.73
C ARG A 139 9.00 -3.33 25.46
N PHE A 140 7.90 -2.75 25.01
CA PHE A 140 7.33 -3.00 23.69
C PHE A 140 7.78 -1.92 22.72
N GLU A 141 8.06 -2.31 21.49
CA GLU A 141 8.54 -1.46 20.41
C GLU A 141 7.62 -1.69 19.19
N VAL A 142 7.49 -0.68 18.33
CA VAL A 142 6.64 -0.79 17.12
C VAL A 142 7.18 -1.92 16.25
N ALA A 143 6.32 -2.89 15.93
CA ALA A 143 6.72 -4.05 15.13
C ALA A 143 7.15 -3.57 13.73
N GLU A 144 8.26 -4.10 13.21
CA GLU A 144 8.46 -4.11 11.77
C GLU A 144 7.46 -5.10 11.14
N SER A 145 6.97 -4.81 9.94
CA SER A 145 5.88 -5.57 9.35
C SER A 145 5.83 -5.46 7.84
N ARG A 146 5.13 -6.40 7.21
CA ARG A 146 4.92 -6.47 5.77
C ARG A 146 3.49 -6.89 5.46
N PHE A 147 2.87 -6.25 4.48
CA PHE A 147 1.61 -6.72 3.89
C PHE A 147 1.87 -7.90 2.94
N LEU A 148 1.15 -9.01 3.12
CA LEU A 148 1.30 -10.23 2.32
C LEU A 148 0.21 -10.40 1.26
N GLY A 149 -1.00 -9.88 1.49
CA GLY A 149 -2.06 -9.95 0.48
C GLY A 149 -3.48 -9.82 1.01
N VAL A 150 -4.43 -9.92 0.08
CA VAL A 150 -5.86 -10.06 0.37
C VAL A 150 -6.30 -11.46 -0.01
N SER A 151 -7.10 -12.13 0.81
CA SER A 151 -7.76 -13.37 0.42
C SER A 151 -9.27 -13.28 0.56
N THR A 152 -9.99 -13.73 -0.47
CA THR A 152 -11.45 -13.89 -0.50
C THR A 152 -11.88 -15.36 -0.38
N ARG A 153 -10.91 -16.25 -0.17
CA ARG A 153 -11.12 -17.69 -0.04
C ARG A 153 -12.03 -18.01 1.15
N ASN A 154 -13.04 -18.84 0.90
CA ASN A 154 -14.10 -19.23 1.84
C ASN A 154 -15.06 -18.07 2.24
N GLY A 155 -15.18 -17.03 1.41
CA GLY A 155 -16.25 -16.02 1.48
C GLY A 155 -15.76 -14.64 1.89
N PRO A 156 -15.67 -14.30 3.20
CA PRO A 156 -15.30 -12.96 3.64
C PRO A 156 -13.87 -12.58 3.23
N THR A 157 -13.70 -11.35 2.76
CA THR A 157 -12.38 -10.75 2.54
C THR A 157 -11.57 -10.74 3.84
N SER A 158 -10.32 -11.19 3.76
CA SER A 158 -9.34 -11.16 4.84
C SER A 158 -8.04 -10.50 4.40
N PHE A 159 -7.38 -9.84 5.35
CA PHE A 159 -6.09 -9.18 5.16
C PHE A 159 -5.00 -10.05 5.77
N LEU A 160 -3.94 -10.30 5.02
CA LEU A 160 -2.84 -11.17 5.45
C LEU A 160 -1.55 -10.35 5.45
N TYR A 161 -0.83 -10.42 6.56
CA TYR A 161 0.37 -9.64 6.81
C TYR A 161 1.27 -10.37 7.80
N GLU A 162 2.54 -10.01 7.86
CA GLU A 162 3.49 -10.57 8.83
C GLU A 162 4.07 -9.47 9.73
N LEU A 163 4.32 -9.85 10.97
CA LEU A 163 5.11 -9.11 11.94
C LEU A 163 6.53 -9.69 11.90
N LEU A 164 7.52 -8.83 11.85
CA LEU A 164 8.94 -9.15 11.88
C LEU A 164 9.46 -8.84 13.30
N PRO A 165 9.41 -9.82 14.24
CA PRO A 165 9.98 -9.67 15.57
C PRO A 165 11.52 -9.62 15.53
N ALA A 166 12.15 -9.39 16.68
CA ALA A 166 13.61 -9.42 16.76
C ALA A 166 14.18 -10.84 16.54
N SER A 167 13.39 -11.88 16.78
CA SER A 167 13.73 -13.27 16.45
C SER A 167 13.59 -13.61 14.95
N ASP A 168 14.43 -14.53 14.44
CA ASP A 168 14.48 -14.98 13.03
C ASP A 168 13.20 -15.63 12.45
N ALA A 169 12.06 -15.60 13.17
CA ALA A 169 10.80 -16.23 12.75
C ALA A 169 9.65 -15.21 12.70
N PRO A 170 9.24 -14.76 11.50
CA PRO A 170 8.07 -13.91 11.31
C PRO A 170 6.79 -14.53 11.89
N ALA A 171 5.94 -13.69 12.49
CA ALA A 171 4.60 -14.09 12.92
C ALA A 171 3.58 -13.65 11.85
N GLN A 172 2.97 -14.60 11.16
CA GLN A 172 1.92 -14.30 10.18
C GLN A 172 0.59 -14.05 10.88
N VAL A 173 -0.17 -13.09 10.36
CA VAL A 173 -1.45 -12.64 10.88
C VAL A 173 -2.50 -12.65 9.75
N GLN A 174 -3.68 -13.18 10.04
CA GLN A 174 -4.86 -13.09 9.19
C GLN A 174 -5.95 -12.32 9.94
N GLU A 175 -6.33 -11.15 9.43
CA GLU A 175 -7.42 -10.32 9.95
C GLU A 175 -8.66 -10.47 9.06
N MET A 176 -9.77 -10.92 9.66
CA MET A 176 -11.05 -11.22 9.01
C MET A 176 -12.13 -10.29 9.59
N PRO A 177 -12.44 -9.15 8.95
CA PRO A 177 -13.56 -8.32 9.32
C PRO A 177 -14.91 -8.95 8.92
N ARG A 178 -15.92 -8.82 9.77
CA ARG A 178 -17.33 -9.12 9.46
C ARG A 178 -18.27 -8.20 10.24
N CYS A 179 -19.56 -8.21 9.88
CA CYS A 179 -20.61 -7.72 10.76
C CYS A 179 -21.14 -8.85 11.66
N GLU A 180 -21.49 -8.53 12.90
CA GLU A 180 -22.31 -9.35 13.79
C GLU A 180 -23.43 -8.45 14.33
N ARG A 181 -24.68 -8.75 13.96
CA ARG A 181 -25.87 -8.03 14.43
C ARG A 181 -26.22 -8.56 15.82
N VAL A 182 -26.14 -7.70 16.84
CA VAL A 182 -26.48 -8.02 18.22
C VAL A 182 -27.54 -7.03 18.69
N GLN A 183 -28.67 -7.55 19.18
CA GLN A 183 -29.90 -6.78 19.35
C GLN A 183 -30.26 -5.99 18.06
N SER A 184 -30.35 -4.67 18.14
CA SER A 184 -30.59 -3.74 17.02
C SER A 184 -29.31 -3.15 16.42
N ARG A 185 -28.12 -3.48 16.95
CA ARG A 185 -26.84 -2.85 16.59
C ARG A 185 -25.98 -3.75 15.70
N ASP A 186 -25.41 -3.17 14.66
CA ASP A 186 -24.34 -3.80 13.89
C ASP A 186 -23.00 -3.59 14.60
N ALA A 187 -22.31 -4.68 14.95
CA ALA A 187 -20.95 -4.64 15.48
C ALA A 187 -19.95 -5.09 14.41
N VAL A 188 -18.87 -4.32 14.22
CA VAL A 188 -17.73 -4.76 13.41
C VAL A 188 -16.90 -5.71 14.24
N ILE A 189 -16.85 -6.99 13.84
CA ILE A 189 -15.98 -8.00 14.43
C ILE A 189 -14.75 -8.14 13.55
N ARG A 190 -13.56 -8.01 14.14
CA ARG A 190 -12.29 -8.38 13.52
C ARG A 190 -11.77 -9.62 14.22
N ARG A 191 -11.85 -10.78 13.54
CA ARG A 191 -11.15 -11.99 13.96
C ARG A 191 -9.71 -11.89 13.51
N VAL A 192 -8.79 -12.06 14.44
CA VAL A 192 -7.34 -12.10 14.18
C VAL A 192 -6.86 -13.50 14.52
N ARG A 193 -6.31 -14.19 13.51
CA ARG A 193 -5.48 -15.38 13.70
C ARG A 193 -4.02 -14.95 13.66
N ILE A 194 -3.19 -15.43 14.58
CA ILE A 194 -1.74 -15.25 14.54
C ILE A 194 -1.03 -16.59 14.66
N SER A 195 -0.02 -16.80 13.82
CA SER A 195 0.80 -18.02 13.82
C SER A 195 1.56 -18.21 15.15
N PRO A 196 2.17 -19.38 15.39
CA PRO A 196 3.13 -19.53 16.49
C PRO A 196 4.19 -18.42 16.48
N HIS A 197 4.50 -17.88 17.65
CA HIS A 197 5.36 -16.71 17.83
C HIS A 197 6.02 -16.73 19.23
N ARG A 198 7.29 -16.28 19.31
CA ARG A 198 8.14 -16.43 20.51
C ARG A 198 8.17 -15.23 21.45
N GLU A 199 7.85 -14.05 20.94
CA GLU A 199 7.83 -12.77 21.64
C GLU A 199 6.37 -12.38 21.93
N PRO A 200 6.01 -11.81 23.09
CA PRO A 200 4.65 -11.29 23.28
C PRO A 200 4.37 -10.20 22.25
N VAL A 201 3.20 -10.23 21.60
CA VAL A 201 2.77 -9.16 20.69
C VAL A 201 1.62 -8.37 21.29
N ARG A 202 1.51 -7.11 20.90
CA ARG A 202 0.38 -6.26 21.26
C ARG A 202 -0.23 -5.66 20.00
N TRP A 203 -1.55 -5.75 19.94
CA TRP A 203 -2.36 -5.14 18.89
C TRP A 203 -3.15 -3.96 19.45
N SER A 204 -3.25 -2.88 18.68
CA SER A 204 -4.12 -1.75 18.93
C SER A 204 -5.31 -1.76 17.98
N PRO A 205 -6.43 -2.42 18.34
CA PRO A 205 -7.62 -2.45 17.49
C PRO A 205 -8.24 -1.06 17.29
N PHE A 206 -7.99 -0.10 18.20
CA PHE A 206 -8.41 1.29 18.08
C PHE A 206 -7.39 2.22 18.73
N HIS A 207 -7.09 3.34 18.07
CA HIS A 207 -6.37 4.47 18.63
C HIS A 207 -6.95 5.76 18.05
N GLY A 208 -7.57 6.60 18.88
CA GLY A 208 -8.24 7.82 18.43
C GLY A 208 -8.89 8.61 19.58
N PRO A 209 -9.71 9.63 19.26
CA PRO A 209 -10.19 10.58 20.24
C PRO A 209 -11.24 9.98 21.18
N GLY A 210 -11.15 10.33 22.46
CA GLY A 210 -12.10 9.95 23.49
C GLY A 210 -11.41 9.57 24.81
N GLU A 211 -12.24 9.24 25.80
CA GLU A 211 -11.80 8.89 27.16
C GLU A 211 -12.28 7.48 27.51
N SER A 212 -11.37 6.62 27.97
CA SER A 212 -11.72 5.26 28.39
C SER A 212 -12.57 5.25 29.65
N VAL A 213 -13.72 4.60 29.59
CA VAL A 213 -14.63 4.35 30.70
C VAL A 213 -14.69 2.85 30.95
N LEU A 214 -14.34 2.46 32.18
CA LEU A 214 -14.43 1.06 32.59
C LEU A 214 -15.89 0.60 32.67
N LEU A 215 -16.14 -0.59 32.13
CA LEU A 215 -17.41 -1.30 32.25
C LEU A 215 -17.34 -2.25 33.45
N PRO A 216 -18.29 -2.20 34.41
CA PRO A 216 -18.27 -3.08 35.57
C PRO A 216 -18.28 -4.55 35.17
N ASP A 217 -17.56 -5.38 35.93
CA ASP A 217 -17.51 -6.84 35.83
C ASP A 217 -17.06 -7.45 34.50
N LEU A 218 -16.69 -6.64 33.50
CA LEU A 218 -16.19 -7.08 32.19
C LEU A 218 -14.69 -6.81 32.03
N GLN A 219 -13.88 -7.87 32.13
CA GLN A 219 -12.42 -7.76 32.15
C GLN A 219 -11.77 -7.52 30.78
N ASN A 220 -12.50 -7.78 29.69
CA ASN A 220 -12.04 -7.62 28.30
C ASN A 220 -12.96 -6.68 27.49
N ALA A 221 -13.67 -5.76 28.15
CA ALA A 221 -14.52 -4.76 27.49
C ALA A 221 -14.25 -3.35 28.02
N ILE A 222 -14.09 -2.38 27.12
CA ILE A 222 -13.84 -0.97 27.43
C ILE A 222 -14.78 -0.13 26.57
N ALA A 223 -15.51 0.79 27.20
CA ALA A 223 -16.24 1.84 26.48
C ALA A 223 -15.34 3.07 26.35
N ILE A 224 -15.46 3.80 25.26
CA ILE A 224 -14.74 5.06 25.02
C ILE A 224 -15.79 6.16 24.89
N ARG A 225 -15.84 7.08 25.85
CA ARG A 225 -16.70 8.27 25.78
C ARG A 225 -16.14 9.21 24.72
N ARG A 226 -16.96 9.56 23.74
CA ARG A 226 -16.64 10.54 22.68
C ARG A 226 -17.60 11.73 22.77
N ALA A 227 -17.44 12.71 21.89
CA ALA A 227 -18.20 13.96 21.93
C ALA A 227 -19.71 13.83 21.63
N ARG A 228 -20.18 12.68 21.11
CA ARG A 228 -21.57 12.47 20.68
C ARG A 228 -22.19 11.13 21.12
N ASP A 229 -21.36 10.19 21.56
CA ASP A 229 -21.69 8.77 21.71
C ASP A 229 -20.59 8.04 22.51
N PHE A 230 -20.70 6.72 22.61
CA PHE A 230 -19.68 5.82 23.12
C PHE A 230 -19.24 4.84 22.03
N LEU A 231 -17.93 4.59 21.92
CA LEU A 231 -17.39 3.46 21.15
C LEU A 231 -17.08 2.31 22.11
N LEU A 232 -17.81 1.21 21.99
CA LEU A 232 -17.48 -0.04 22.67
C LEU A 232 -16.33 -0.73 21.93
N VAL A 233 -15.35 -1.22 22.68
CA VAL A 233 -14.34 -2.19 22.23
C VAL A 233 -14.33 -3.36 23.21
N THR A 234 -14.67 -4.56 22.74
CA THR A 234 -14.68 -5.79 23.56
C THR A 234 -13.96 -6.93 22.85
N ALA A 235 -13.32 -7.83 23.60
CA ALA A 235 -12.48 -8.88 23.06
C ALA A 235 -12.82 -10.27 23.64
N ARG A 236 -12.86 -11.28 22.78
CA ARG A 236 -13.14 -12.70 23.13
C ARG A 236 -12.11 -13.65 22.51
N GLY A 237 -12.02 -14.87 23.05
CA GLY A 237 -10.95 -15.84 22.71
C GLY A 237 -9.64 -15.64 23.49
N LEU A 238 -9.69 -14.96 24.64
CA LEU A 238 -8.52 -14.49 25.38
C LEU A 238 -8.56 -14.90 26.85
N PRO A 239 -7.41 -14.94 27.55
CA PRO A 239 -7.38 -14.94 29.01
C PRO A 239 -8.03 -13.67 29.59
N SER A 240 -8.27 -13.68 30.90
CA SER A 240 -8.74 -12.53 31.65
C SER A 240 -7.75 -11.35 31.58
N ARG A 241 -8.28 -10.13 31.36
CA ARG A 241 -7.55 -8.85 31.35
C ARG A 241 -6.48 -8.71 30.24
N ALA A 242 -6.76 -9.25 29.06
CA ALA A 242 -5.89 -9.06 27.89
C ALA A 242 -6.04 -7.66 27.26
N LEU A 243 -7.18 -6.98 27.50
CA LEU A 243 -7.51 -5.66 26.97
C LEU A 243 -7.18 -4.54 27.99
N ALA A 244 -6.51 -3.48 27.54
CA ALA A 244 -6.19 -2.31 28.35
C ALA A 244 -6.30 -1.01 27.55
N ALA A 245 -6.75 0.07 28.20
CA ALA A 245 -6.73 1.42 27.65
C ALA A 245 -5.46 2.16 28.11
N ARG A 246 -4.88 2.94 27.20
CA ARG A 246 -3.81 3.90 27.47
C ARG A 246 -4.26 5.27 27.03
N ARG A 247 -4.05 6.27 27.88
CA ARG A 247 -4.28 7.67 27.55
C ARG A 247 -3.06 8.20 26.80
N ASP A 248 -3.31 8.89 25.69
CA ASP A 248 -2.31 9.63 24.93
C ASP A 248 -2.79 11.09 24.86
N ASP A 249 -2.06 11.98 25.53
CA ASP A 249 -2.37 13.41 25.65
C ASP A 249 -1.55 14.28 24.68
N ALA A 250 -0.73 13.66 23.82
CA ALA A 250 0.07 14.40 22.86
C ALA A 250 -0.79 14.84 21.66
N ASP A 251 -0.62 16.11 21.25
CA ASP A 251 -1.13 16.59 19.97
C ASP A 251 -0.47 15.84 18.82
N HIS A 252 -1.27 15.43 17.82
CA HIS A 252 -0.78 14.69 16.65
C HIS A 252 -1.06 15.43 15.36
N VAL A 253 -0.06 15.55 14.50
CA VAL A 253 -0.26 15.99 13.11
C VAL A 253 -0.61 14.76 12.26
N VAL A 254 -1.84 14.72 11.77
CA VAL A 254 -2.32 13.70 10.83
C VAL A 254 -2.21 14.26 9.41
N LEU A 255 -1.43 13.58 8.57
CA LEU A 255 -1.35 13.86 7.15
C LEU A 255 -2.51 13.16 6.43
N LEU A 256 -3.38 13.95 5.80
CA LEU A 256 -4.47 13.43 4.95
C LEU A 256 -4.20 13.78 3.49
N GLN A 257 -4.44 12.82 2.59
CA GLN A 257 -4.60 13.13 1.18
C GLN A 257 -5.94 13.84 0.97
N SER A 258 -5.95 14.89 0.17
CA SER A 258 -7.16 15.64 -0.16
C SER A 258 -7.05 16.20 -1.57
N GLU A 259 -8.13 16.73 -2.13
CA GLU A 259 -8.08 17.43 -3.41
C GLU A 259 -8.30 18.93 -3.25
N ARG A 260 -7.36 19.73 -3.76
CA ARG A 260 -7.40 21.19 -3.63
C ARG A 260 -8.66 21.75 -4.29
N GLY A 261 -9.63 22.14 -3.47
CA GLY A 261 -10.93 22.64 -3.95
C GLY A 261 -11.75 21.62 -4.75
N GLY A 262 -11.47 20.31 -4.62
CA GLY A 262 -12.10 19.26 -5.41
C GLY A 262 -11.82 19.36 -6.92
N LYS A 263 -10.69 19.99 -7.32
CA LYS A 263 -10.31 20.22 -8.71
C LYS A 263 -8.89 19.76 -9.01
N GLY A 264 -8.78 18.98 -10.07
CA GLY A 264 -7.54 18.76 -10.83
C GLY A 264 -6.64 17.64 -10.28
N PRO A 265 -5.54 17.35 -10.99
CA PRO A 265 -4.47 16.45 -10.54
C PRO A 265 -3.69 16.97 -9.32
N TYR A 266 -4.22 17.98 -8.61
CA TYR A 266 -3.59 18.73 -7.54
C TYR A 266 -4.13 18.29 -6.16
N SER A 267 -4.01 16.99 -5.89
CA SER A 267 -4.16 16.45 -4.54
C SER A 267 -3.16 17.13 -3.59
N ALA A 268 -3.63 17.70 -2.48
CA ALA A 268 -2.81 18.31 -1.45
C ALA A 268 -2.74 17.38 -0.24
N VAL A 269 -1.53 17.22 0.32
CA VAL A 269 -1.39 16.71 1.69
C VAL A 269 -1.85 17.84 2.61
N VAL A 270 -2.88 17.59 3.40
CA VAL A 270 -3.38 18.52 4.42
C VAL A 270 -2.98 17.99 5.78
N THR A 271 -2.38 18.86 6.59
CA THR A 271 -2.07 18.62 7.99
C THR A 271 -3.30 18.94 8.84
N ASN A 272 -3.93 17.92 9.40
CA ASN A 272 -4.91 18.10 10.47
C ASN A 272 -4.21 17.96 11.82
N LEU A 273 -4.32 18.98 12.67
CA LEU A 273 -3.96 18.85 14.08
C LEU A 273 -5.09 18.08 14.78
N VAL A 274 -4.73 16.97 15.44
CA VAL A 274 -5.60 16.22 16.33
C VAL A 274 -5.19 16.55 17.76
N SER A 275 -6.10 17.15 18.51
CA SER A 275 -5.87 17.62 19.87
C SER A 275 -6.91 17.11 20.85
N GLY A 276 -6.58 17.18 22.14
CA GLY A 276 -7.42 16.69 23.23
C GLY A 276 -7.27 15.19 23.48
N PRO A 277 -7.99 14.63 24.47
CA PRO A 277 -7.75 13.27 24.96
C PRO A 277 -7.86 12.22 23.86
N GLN A 278 -6.77 11.49 23.62
CA GLN A 278 -6.76 10.27 22.81
C GLN A 278 -6.70 9.05 23.71
N VAL A 279 -7.29 7.95 23.24
CA VAL A 279 -7.17 6.64 23.85
C VAL A 279 -6.63 5.65 22.83
N GLN A 280 -5.59 4.93 23.22
CA GLN A 280 -5.10 3.74 22.57
C GLN A 280 -5.66 2.53 23.32
N ILE A 281 -6.54 1.76 22.68
CA ILE A 281 -6.90 0.44 23.18
C ILE A 281 -5.80 -0.53 22.75
N THR A 282 -5.43 -1.43 23.65
CA THR A 282 -4.35 -2.39 23.49
C THR A 282 -4.81 -3.77 23.92
N LEU A 283 -4.46 -4.78 23.13
CA LEU A 283 -4.75 -6.19 23.35
C LEU A 283 -3.41 -6.92 23.31
N THR A 284 -3.00 -7.54 24.41
CA THR A 284 -1.69 -8.22 24.49
C THR A 284 -1.87 -9.73 24.37
N LEU A 285 -1.14 -10.33 23.45
CA LEU A 285 -1.07 -11.78 23.22
C LEU A 285 0.25 -12.32 23.81
N PRO A 286 0.20 -13.36 24.66
CA PRO A 286 1.41 -14.02 25.15
C PRO A 286 2.02 -14.89 24.04
N PRO A 287 3.35 -15.15 24.09
CA PRO A 287 4.01 -16.10 23.20
C PRO A 287 3.26 -17.43 23.11
N SER A 288 3.25 -18.03 21.92
CA SER A 288 2.50 -19.25 21.66
C SER A 288 3.24 -20.19 20.73
N ALA A 289 3.28 -21.47 21.09
CA ALA A 289 3.76 -22.55 20.22
C ALA A 289 2.69 -23.03 19.21
N VAL A 290 1.45 -22.55 19.34
CA VAL A 290 0.29 -22.86 18.47
C VAL A 290 -0.33 -21.58 17.91
N GLU A 291 -1.13 -21.70 16.85
CA GLU A 291 -1.94 -20.58 16.37
C GLU A 291 -2.87 -20.07 17.48
N GLN A 292 -2.96 -18.74 17.65
CA GLN A 292 -3.94 -18.10 18.53
C GLN A 292 -5.01 -17.41 17.68
N VAL A 293 -6.27 -17.51 18.13
CA VAL A 293 -7.43 -16.89 17.48
C VAL A 293 -8.15 -16.02 18.48
N VAL A 294 -8.29 -14.73 18.16
CA VAL A 294 -8.98 -13.75 19.00
C VAL A 294 -9.95 -12.94 18.17
N GLU A 295 -11.01 -12.43 18.78
CA GLU A 295 -11.93 -11.49 18.12
C GLU A 295 -12.04 -10.21 18.91
N VAL A 296 -11.96 -9.07 18.22
CA VAL A 296 -12.34 -7.76 18.77
C VAL A 296 -13.61 -7.29 18.08
N ALA A 297 -14.64 -7.05 18.87
CA ALA A 297 -15.87 -6.39 18.45
C ALA A 297 -15.80 -4.90 18.75
N THR A 298 -16.22 -4.08 17.79
CA THR A 298 -16.37 -2.62 17.95
C THR A 298 -17.75 -2.16 17.48
N ALA A 299 -18.45 -1.40 18.31
CA ALA A 299 -19.80 -0.91 18.04
C ALA A 299 -20.01 0.50 18.63
N VAL A 300 -20.80 1.33 17.96
CA VAL A 300 -21.19 2.65 18.47
C VAL A 300 -22.49 2.53 19.26
N CYS A 301 -22.46 3.05 20.48
CA CYS A 301 -23.56 3.04 21.45
C CYS A 301 -23.93 4.48 21.81
N ALA A 302 -25.19 4.77 22.07
CA ALA A 302 -25.66 6.09 22.47
C ALA A 302 -25.10 6.50 23.85
N ASP A 303 -25.04 5.54 24.78
CA ASP A 303 -24.60 5.76 26.15
C ASP A 303 -23.78 4.57 26.73
N ARG A 304 -23.38 4.70 27.99
CA ARG A 304 -22.57 3.72 28.72
C ARG A 304 -23.36 2.44 29.07
N ASP A 305 -24.65 2.55 29.30
CA ASP A 305 -25.48 1.42 29.74
C ASP A 305 -25.85 0.53 28.56
N GLU A 306 -26.11 1.11 27.38
CA GLU A 306 -26.14 0.39 26.10
C GLU A 306 -24.79 -0.28 25.82
N ALA A 307 -23.66 0.42 25.99
CA ALA A 307 -22.34 -0.18 25.83
C ALA A 307 -22.09 -1.35 26.79
N LEU A 308 -22.57 -1.26 28.04
CA LEU A 308 -22.48 -2.34 29.03
C LEU A 308 -23.36 -3.54 28.66
N ALA A 309 -24.59 -3.30 28.19
CA ALA A 309 -25.51 -4.36 27.76
C ALA A 309 -24.95 -5.11 26.55
N LEU A 310 -24.57 -4.36 25.51
CA LEU A 310 -24.01 -4.91 24.28
C LEU A 310 -22.68 -5.64 24.53
N ALA A 311 -21.84 -5.14 25.45
CA ALA A 311 -20.61 -5.81 25.85
C ALA A 311 -20.83 -7.15 26.55
N LYS A 312 -21.91 -7.32 27.33
CA LYS A 312 -22.24 -8.60 27.98
C LYS A 312 -22.61 -9.67 26.95
N GLU A 313 -23.36 -9.31 25.91
CA GLU A 313 -23.73 -10.21 24.82
C GLU A 313 -22.52 -10.54 23.93
N LEU A 314 -21.76 -9.52 23.50
CA LEU A 314 -20.57 -9.72 22.67
C LEU A 314 -19.42 -10.45 23.40
N ALA A 315 -19.33 -10.34 24.73
CA ALA A 315 -18.33 -11.06 25.52
C ALA A 315 -18.66 -12.54 25.74
N ALA A 316 -19.89 -12.99 25.43
CA ALA A 316 -20.19 -14.41 25.37
C ALA A 316 -19.30 -15.07 24.30
N ALA A 317 -18.71 -16.21 24.64
CA ALA A 317 -18.00 -17.02 23.67
C ALA A 317 -19.00 -17.56 22.64
N PRO A 318 -18.70 -17.52 21.34
CA PRO A 318 -19.52 -18.22 20.36
C PRO A 318 -19.43 -19.73 20.65
N ASP A 319 -20.58 -20.44 20.65
CA ASP A 319 -20.71 -21.86 21.03
C ASP A 319 -19.75 -22.80 20.27
N SER A 320 -19.29 -22.34 19.11
CA SER A 320 -17.95 -22.65 18.61
C SER A 320 -17.43 -21.44 17.86
N PHE A 321 -16.10 -21.27 17.77
CA PHE A 321 -15.54 -20.53 16.63
C PHE A 321 -15.85 -21.36 15.39
N GLY A 322 -17.03 -21.14 14.79
CA GLY A 322 -17.49 -21.93 13.64
C GLY A 322 -16.44 -21.99 12.55
N GLU A 323 -16.45 -23.07 11.78
CA GLU A 323 -15.44 -23.50 10.78
C GLU A 323 -15.24 -22.54 9.58
N GLY A 324 -15.54 -21.25 9.76
CA GLY A 324 -15.25 -20.15 8.84
C GLY A 324 -13.77 -20.07 8.50
N GLY A 325 -13.45 -20.71 7.37
CA GLY A 325 -12.16 -20.73 6.69
C GLY A 325 -11.10 -21.53 7.42
N ALA A 326 -10.58 -22.57 6.76
CA ALA A 326 -9.30 -23.17 7.14
C ALA A 326 -8.22 -22.08 7.24
N SER A 327 -7.31 -22.20 8.22
CA SER A 327 -6.23 -21.22 8.39
C SER A 327 -5.30 -21.23 7.20
N VAL A 328 -5.09 -20.06 6.58
CA VAL A 328 -4.16 -19.89 5.45
C VAL A 328 -2.73 -19.65 5.94
N LEU A 329 -2.53 -19.39 7.24
CA LEU A 329 -1.24 -19.08 7.90
C LEU A 329 -0.22 -20.24 7.91
N THR A 330 -0.63 -21.44 7.47
CA THR A 330 0.21 -22.65 7.50
C THR A 330 0.57 -23.17 6.12
N SER A 331 -0.06 -22.65 5.06
CA SER A 331 0.40 -22.92 3.70
C SER A 331 1.67 -22.12 3.44
N ARG A 332 2.76 -22.79 3.06
CA ARG A 332 3.72 -22.14 2.16
C ARG A 332 2.93 -21.84 0.89
N TRP A 333 2.61 -20.56 0.69
CA TRP A 333 1.73 -20.05 -0.36
C TRP A 333 1.99 -20.77 -1.68
N PRO A 334 0.96 -21.22 -2.42
CA PRO A 334 1.14 -22.14 -3.53
C PRO A 334 2.26 -21.72 -4.48
N SER A 335 3.35 -22.48 -4.46
CA SER A 335 4.22 -22.58 -5.62
C SER A 335 3.39 -23.28 -6.67
N ALA A 336 3.15 -22.62 -7.81
CA ALA A 336 2.30 -23.12 -8.89
C ALA A 336 2.78 -24.46 -9.51
N ASN A 337 3.94 -24.96 -9.09
CA ASN A 337 4.47 -26.27 -9.44
C ASN A 337 3.71 -27.43 -8.77
N GLY A 338 2.87 -27.16 -7.76
CA GLY A 338 1.94 -28.15 -7.22
C GLY A 338 0.68 -28.20 -8.07
N SER A 339 0.48 -29.27 -8.84
CA SER A 339 -0.74 -29.48 -9.62
C SER A 339 -1.96 -29.66 -8.69
N ALA A 340 -2.65 -28.56 -8.39
CA ALA A 340 -3.91 -28.60 -7.66
C ALA A 340 -4.90 -29.47 -8.44
N ARG A 341 -5.37 -30.54 -7.80
CA ARG A 341 -6.31 -31.48 -8.41
C ARG A 341 -7.66 -30.78 -8.51
N ALA A 342 -8.09 -30.44 -9.73
CA ALA A 342 -9.29 -29.66 -9.99
C ALA A 342 -10.49 -30.21 -9.19
N SER A 343 -11.08 -29.37 -8.34
CA SER A 343 -12.35 -29.69 -7.68
C SER A 343 -13.47 -29.64 -8.72
N PRO A 344 -14.50 -30.52 -8.64
CA PRO A 344 -15.59 -30.56 -9.62
C PRO A 344 -16.60 -29.41 -9.45
N HIS A 345 -16.19 -28.27 -8.89
CA HIS A 345 -17.05 -27.10 -8.79
C HIS A 345 -17.29 -26.53 -10.18
N ARG A 346 -18.56 -26.55 -10.60
CA ARG A 346 -19.01 -25.95 -11.85
C ARG A 346 -18.72 -24.44 -11.79
N PRO A 347 -18.00 -23.87 -12.78
CA PRO A 347 -17.72 -22.44 -12.79
C PRO A 347 -19.02 -21.63 -12.82
N PRO A 348 -19.01 -20.38 -12.31
CA PRO A 348 -20.18 -19.51 -12.33
C PRO A 348 -20.75 -19.34 -13.75
N PRO A 349 -22.07 -19.12 -13.89
CA PRO A 349 -22.71 -19.11 -15.20
C PRO A 349 -22.13 -18.01 -16.09
N LEU A 350 -21.62 -18.43 -17.25
CA LEU A 350 -21.09 -17.56 -18.30
C LEU A 350 -22.12 -16.49 -18.70
N ALA A 351 -21.69 -15.24 -18.79
CA ALA A 351 -22.48 -14.19 -19.41
C ALA A 351 -22.49 -14.39 -20.93
N TYR A 352 -23.59 -14.93 -21.47
CA TYR A 352 -23.75 -15.15 -22.91
C TYR A 352 -24.37 -13.92 -23.59
N PRO A 353 -23.65 -13.19 -24.48
CA PRO A 353 -24.30 -12.34 -25.46
C PRO A 353 -24.93 -13.23 -26.55
N SER A 354 -26.26 -13.23 -26.63
CA SER A 354 -27.06 -14.02 -27.59
C SER A 354 -26.93 -13.63 -29.08
N ASN A 355 -25.87 -12.89 -29.44
CA ASN A 355 -25.81 -12.05 -30.64
C ASN A 355 -24.47 -12.09 -31.41
N VAL A 356 -23.65 -13.13 -31.25
CA VAL A 356 -22.43 -13.29 -32.08
C VAL A 356 -22.81 -13.99 -33.38
N ARG A 357 -22.88 -13.24 -34.48
CA ARG A 357 -23.04 -13.78 -35.85
C ARG A 357 -21.68 -14.17 -36.42
N ASP A 358 -21.68 -15.22 -37.24
CA ASP A 358 -20.49 -15.72 -37.94
C ASP A 358 -19.81 -14.63 -38.79
N GLY A 359 -18.48 -14.60 -38.73
CA GLY A 359 -17.68 -13.74 -39.59
C GLY A 359 -16.25 -13.56 -39.10
N VAL A 360 -15.30 -14.27 -39.71
CA VAL A 360 -13.89 -13.87 -39.65
C VAL A 360 -13.74 -12.61 -40.51
N VAL A 361 -13.79 -11.44 -39.86
CA VAL A 361 -13.63 -10.15 -40.55
C VAL A 361 -12.14 -9.89 -40.77
N ARG A 362 -11.66 -10.04 -42.01
CA ARG A 362 -10.42 -9.38 -42.44
C ARG A 362 -10.68 -7.87 -42.50
N VAL A 363 -10.05 -7.12 -41.61
CA VAL A 363 -10.14 -5.66 -41.61
C VAL A 363 -9.03 -5.03 -42.45
N SER A 364 -9.39 -4.01 -43.22
CA SER A 364 -8.46 -3.16 -43.97
C SER A 364 -7.50 -2.43 -43.02
N GLY A 365 -6.20 -2.62 -43.19
CA GLY A 365 -5.17 -1.98 -42.36
C GLY A 365 -4.04 -2.91 -41.91
N ALA A 366 -4.20 -4.22 -42.08
CA ALA A 366 -3.08 -5.16 -42.08
C ALA A 366 -2.21 -4.93 -43.33
N ASP A 367 -0.90 -4.76 -43.14
CA ASP A 367 0.08 -4.96 -44.22
C ASP A 367 0.43 -6.45 -44.38
N GLU A 368 1.35 -6.79 -45.28
CA GLU A 368 1.74 -8.19 -45.54
C GLU A 368 2.38 -8.91 -44.34
N SER A 369 2.73 -8.18 -43.27
CA SER A 369 3.49 -8.69 -42.11
C SER A 369 2.62 -9.07 -40.91
N PHE A 370 1.35 -8.62 -40.85
CA PHE A 370 0.49 -8.80 -39.69
C PHE A 370 -0.89 -9.37 -40.05
N VAL A 371 -1.43 -10.21 -39.17
CA VAL A 371 -2.84 -10.63 -39.19
C VAL A 371 -3.58 -9.88 -38.09
N ILE A 372 -4.70 -9.25 -38.43
CA ILE A 372 -5.60 -8.58 -37.47
C ILE A 372 -6.83 -9.47 -37.26
N GLU A 373 -7.09 -9.82 -36.01
CA GLU A 373 -8.23 -10.65 -35.61
C GLU A 373 -9.11 -9.92 -34.60
N HIS A 374 -10.42 -10.16 -34.67
CA HIS A 374 -11.41 -9.49 -33.83
C HIS A 374 -12.05 -10.49 -32.86
N LEU A 375 -11.60 -10.48 -31.61
CA LEU A 375 -12.21 -11.21 -30.51
C LEU A 375 -13.49 -10.47 -30.08
N PRO A 376 -14.67 -11.11 -30.08
CA PRO A 376 -15.94 -10.44 -29.75
C PRO A 376 -15.99 -10.12 -28.25
N VAL A 377 -15.95 -8.83 -27.91
CA VAL A 377 -15.99 -8.34 -26.53
C VAL A 377 -17.45 -8.18 -26.06
N PRO A 378 -17.87 -8.79 -24.94
CA PRO A 378 -19.16 -8.50 -24.30
C PRO A 378 -19.36 -7.01 -23.99
N LYS A 379 -20.58 -6.51 -24.22
CA LYS A 379 -20.89 -5.05 -24.19
C LYS A 379 -20.75 -4.40 -22.82
N ASP A 380 -20.79 -5.20 -21.76
CA ASP A 380 -20.64 -4.82 -20.36
C ASP A 380 -19.17 -4.66 -19.94
N ILE A 381 -18.22 -5.23 -20.69
CA ILE A 381 -16.78 -5.14 -20.39
C ILE A 381 -16.21 -3.82 -20.91
N LYS A 382 -15.92 -2.89 -19.98
CA LYS A 382 -15.11 -1.70 -20.26
C LYS A 382 -13.62 -2.06 -20.28
N LEU A 383 -13.14 -2.53 -21.44
CA LEU A 383 -11.80 -3.11 -21.57
C LEU A 383 -10.66 -2.24 -21.04
N LEU A 384 -10.57 -0.96 -21.48
CA LEU A 384 -9.56 0.03 -21.05
C LEU A 384 -8.21 -0.62 -20.67
N VAL A 385 -7.59 -1.32 -21.62
CA VAL A 385 -6.55 -2.31 -21.30
C VAL A 385 -5.31 -1.64 -20.70
N GLY A 386 -4.93 -2.07 -19.49
CA GLY A 386 -3.67 -1.69 -18.85
C GLY A 386 -2.50 -2.59 -19.27
N GLY A 387 -2.77 -3.85 -19.61
CA GLY A 387 -1.80 -4.83 -20.09
C GLY A 387 -2.43 -6.19 -20.37
N MET A 388 -1.71 -7.03 -21.09
CA MET A 388 -2.14 -8.37 -21.47
C MET A 388 -0.94 -9.31 -21.68
N ASP A 389 -1.15 -10.62 -21.51
CA ASP A 389 -0.14 -11.64 -21.78
C ASP A 389 -0.78 -13.03 -21.95
N PHE A 390 -0.10 -13.93 -22.66
CA PHE A 390 -0.62 -15.27 -22.92
C PHE A 390 -0.34 -16.24 -21.78
N LEU A 391 -1.36 -17.03 -21.42
CA LEU A 391 -1.22 -18.21 -20.58
C LEU A 391 -0.59 -19.37 -21.39
N PRO A 392 0.10 -20.34 -20.74
CA PRO A 392 0.76 -21.45 -21.43
C PRO A 392 -0.14 -22.35 -22.28
N ASN A 393 -1.47 -22.27 -22.10
CA ASN A 393 -2.47 -23.01 -22.85
C ASN A 393 -3.00 -22.27 -24.10
N GLY A 394 -2.56 -21.03 -24.36
CA GLY A 394 -3.03 -20.20 -25.47
C GLY A 394 -4.18 -19.25 -25.13
N ASP A 395 -4.68 -19.24 -23.89
CA ASP A 395 -5.64 -18.24 -23.42
C ASP A 395 -4.93 -16.89 -23.19
N LEU A 396 -5.65 -15.78 -23.34
CA LEU A 396 -5.11 -14.43 -23.15
C LEU A 396 -5.60 -13.82 -21.84
N ALA A 397 -4.69 -13.48 -20.92
CA ALA A 397 -5.02 -12.72 -19.72
C ALA A 397 -4.93 -11.21 -20.00
N ILE A 398 -5.92 -10.43 -19.58
CA ILE A 398 -6.03 -8.98 -19.83
C ILE A 398 -6.41 -8.28 -18.53
N CYS A 399 -5.66 -7.25 -18.11
CA CYS A 399 -6.08 -6.36 -17.02
C CYS A 399 -6.71 -5.06 -17.54
N THR A 400 -7.78 -4.61 -16.89
CA THR A 400 -8.50 -3.37 -17.22
C THR A 400 -8.14 -2.25 -16.25
N TYR A 401 -8.18 -1.01 -16.72
CA TYR A 401 -7.92 0.17 -15.90
C TYR A 401 -8.95 0.34 -14.74
N ALA A 402 -10.14 -0.25 -14.85
CA ALA A 402 -11.16 -0.29 -13.78
C ALA A 402 -10.82 -1.27 -12.63
N GLY A 403 -9.72 -2.00 -12.74
CA GLY A 403 -9.23 -2.90 -11.69
C GLY A 403 -9.73 -4.34 -11.80
N GLU A 404 -10.06 -4.80 -13.01
CA GLU A 404 -10.43 -6.20 -13.28
C GLU A 404 -9.32 -6.92 -14.06
N VAL A 405 -9.34 -8.26 -14.00
CA VAL A 405 -8.59 -9.14 -14.90
C VAL A 405 -9.56 -10.13 -15.53
N TRP A 406 -9.45 -10.31 -16.83
CA TRP A 406 -10.25 -11.20 -17.66
C TRP A 406 -9.35 -12.22 -18.36
N ILE A 407 -9.79 -13.47 -18.43
CA ILE A 407 -9.23 -14.50 -19.31
C ILE A 407 -10.11 -14.58 -20.55
N VAL A 408 -9.45 -14.50 -21.71
CA VAL A 408 -10.06 -14.79 -23.01
C VAL A 408 -9.66 -16.21 -23.39
N GLU A 409 -10.59 -17.15 -23.17
CA GLU A 409 -10.40 -18.58 -23.41
C GLU A 409 -10.44 -18.86 -24.92
N GLY A 410 -9.49 -19.64 -25.43
CA GLY A 410 -9.36 -19.95 -26.85
C GLY A 410 -8.91 -18.77 -27.71
N ALA A 411 -8.18 -17.80 -27.13
CA ALA A 411 -7.76 -16.58 -27.82
C ALA A 411 -6.87 -16.80 -29.07
N THR A 412 -6.11 -17.90 -29.12
CA THR A 412 -5.33 -18.32 -30.32
C THR A 412 -6.09 -19.27 -31.26
N GLY A 413 -7.39 -19.47 -31.03
CA GLY A 413 -8.28 -20.29 -31.85
C GLY A 413 -9.01 -19.47 -32.92
N ALA A 414 -10.16 -19.97 -33.38
CA ALA A 414 -11.02 -19.20 -34.28
C ALA A 414 -11.62 -17.99 -33.52
N PRO A 415 -11.44 -16.73 -33.96
CA PRO A 415 -11.79 -15.54 -33.16
C PRO A 415 -13.24 -15.48 -32.65
N GLY A 416 -14.20 -16.00 -33.43
CA GLY A 416 -15.62 -16.08 -33.04
C GLY A 416 -15.95 -17.10 -31.96
N GLN A 417 -15.00 -17.95 -31.55
CA GLN A 417 -15.18 -18.96 -30.49
C GLN A 417 -14.63 -18.51 -29.13
N ALA A 418 -13.92 -17.37 -29.08
CA ALA A 418 -13.30 -16.85 -27.87
C ALA A 418 -14.33 -16.54 -26.76
N ARG A 419 -14.03 -16.93 -25.52
CA ARG A 419 -14.93 -16.75 -24.37
C ARG A 419 -14.29 -15.85 -23.32
N TRP A 420 -15.08 -14.98 -22.70
CA TRP A 420 -14.61 -14.06 -21.68
C TRP A 420 -15.05 -14.53 -20.30
N ARG A 421 -14.08 -14.77 -19.42
CA ARG A 421 -14.32 -15.06 -17.99
C ARG A 421 -13.55 -14.04 -17.15
N ARG A 422 -14.22 -13.44 -16.17
CA ARG A 422 -13.55 -12.58 -15.19
C ARG A 422 -12.76 -13.48 -14.23
N PHE A 423 -11.51 -13.13 -14.00
CA PHE A 423 -10.61 -13.85 -13.09
C PHE A 423 -10.36 -13.08 -11.81
N ALA A 424 -10.29 -11.75 -11.86
CA ALA A 424 -10.06 -10.94 -10.67
C ALA A 424 -10.74 -9.57 -10.78
N ARG A 425 -10.94 -8.91 -9.65
CA ARG A 425 -11.46 -7.54 -9.57
C ARG A 425 -11.07 -6.86 -8.25
N GLY A 426 -11.32 -5.55 -8.17
CA GLY A 426 -11.03 -4.74 -6.98
C GLY A 426 -9.63 -4.14 -6.94
N LEU A 427 -8.85 -4.26 -8.01
CA LEU A 427 -7.49 -3.70 -8.10
C LEU A 427 -7.52 -2.15 -8.26
N ASN A 428 -6.42 -1.48 -7.92
CA ASN A 428 -6.24 -0.04 -8.02
C ASN A 428 -5.51 0.37 -9.31
N GLU A 429 -6.28 0.52 -10.39
CA GLU A 429 -5.82 1.00 -11.70
C GLU A 429 -4.56 0.27 -12.22
N PRO A 430 -4.71 -1.01 -12.63
CA PRO A 430 -3.67 -1.79 -13.28
C PRO A 430 -2.98 -1.03 -14.44
N GLY A 431 -1.66 -0.89 -14.33
CA GLY A 431 -0.77 -0.30 -15.34
C GLY A 431 0.03 -1.35 -16.14
N GLY A 432 -0.31 -2.63 -15.98
CA GLY A 432 0.16 -3.72 -16.83
C GLY A 432 0.08 -5.10 -16.18
N LEU A 433 0.32 -6.14 -16.99
CA LEU A 433 0.19 -7.55 -16.64
C LEU A 433 1.30 -8.35 -17.30
N ARG A 434 1.78 -9.40 -16.62
CA ARG A 434 2.72 -10.40 -17.16
C ARG A 434 2.36 -11.79 -16.66
N VAL A 435 2.45 -12.80 -17.51
CA VAL A 435 2.37 -14.21 -17.14
C VAL A 435 3.80 -14.77 -16.99
N VAL A 436 4.09 -15.37 -15.83
CA VAL A 436 5.38 -16.04 -15.59
C VAL A 436 5.12 -17.42 -14.98
N GLN A 437 5.56 -18.47 -15.68
CA GLN A 437 5.33 -19.87 -15.27
C GLN A 437 3.84 -20.15 -14.98
N GLY A 438 2.94 -19.62 -15.81
CA GLY A 438 1.48 -19.75 -15.64
C GLY A 438 0.85 -18.87 -14.56
N ASN A 439 1.63 -18.19 -13.72
CA ASN A 439 1.13 -17.26 -12.72
C ASN A 439 0.88 -15.89 -13.36
N ILE A 440 -0.22 -15.23 -13.00
CA ILE A 440 -0.56 -13.87 -13.46
C ILE A 440 -0.04 -12.85 -12.44
N TYR A 441 0.80 -11.93 -12.90
CA TYR A 441 1.30 -10.79 -12.13
C TYR A 441 0.75 -9.50 -12.71
N VAL A 442 0.26 -8.60 -11.85
CA VAL A 442 -0.36 -7.33 -12.24
C VAL A 442 0.33 -6.20 -11.50
N THR A 443 0.84 -5.21 -12.23
CA THR A 443 1.25 -3.94 -11.61
C THR A 443 0.02 -3.06 -11.48
N GLN A 444 -0.29 -2.66 -10.25
CA GLN A 444 -1.29 -1.65 -9.93
C GLN A 444 -0.61 -0.47 -9.22
N LYS A 445 -1.26 0.69 -9.14
CA LYS A 445 -0.59 1.94 -8.68
C LYS A 445 0.12 1.83 -7.33
N CYS A 446 -0.40 0.99 -6.43
CA CYS A 446 0.18 0.74 -5.11
C CYS A 446 1.09 -0.50 -5.01
N GLU A 447 1.02 -1.47 -5.91
CA GLU A 447 1.57 -2.82 -5.64
C GLU A 447 1.87 -3.61 -6.92
N LEU A 448 2.85 -4.51 -6.86
CA LEU A 448 2.98 -5.64 -7.78
C LEU A 448 2.31 -6.85 -7.13
N THR A 449 1.21 -7.31 -7.72
CA THR A 449 0.35 -8.35 -7.13
C THR A 449 0.39 -9.63 -7.97
N ARG A 450 0.59 -10.79 -7.34
CA ARG A 450 0.33 -12.09 -7.98
C ARG A 450 -1.12 -12.51 -7.69
N LEU A 451 -1.83 -12.89 -8.73
CA LEU A 451 -3.21 -13.39 -8.65
C LEU A 451 -3.17 -14.91 -8.64
N VAL A 452 -3.76 -15.51 -7.60
CA VAL A 452 -3.79 -16.96 -7.38
C VAL A 452 -5.23 -17.40 -7.17
N ASP A 453 -5.63 -18.41 -7.94
CA ASP A 453 -6.84 -19.20 -7.73
C ASP A 453 -6.41 -20.44 -6.91
N THR A 454 -6.83 -20.52 -5.65
CA THR A 454 -6.38 -21.57 -4.72
C THR A 454 -7.38 -22.74 -4.57
N ASP A 455 -8.54 -22.73 -5.22
CA ASP A 455 -9.46 -23.89 -5.30
C ASP A 455 -9.66 -24.45 -6.72
N ALA A 456 -9.09 -23.80 -7.73
CA ALA A 456 -9.25 -24.05 -9.16
C ALA A 456 -10.69 -23.82 -9.66
N ASN A 457 -11.43 -22.86 -9.09
CA ASN A 457 -12.78 -22.51 -9.54
C ASN A 457 -12.84 -21.61 -10.79
N GLY A 458 -11.71 -21.01 -11.19
CA GLY A 458 -11.60 -20.09 -12.32
C GLY A 458 -11.61 -18.60 -11.95
N GLU A 459 -11.57 -18.25 -10.66
CA GLU A 459 -11.42 -16.89 -10.12
C GLU A 459 -10.29 -16.83 -9.08
N ALA A 460 -9.53 -15.73 -9.05
CA ALA A 460 -8.49 -15.49 -8.07
C ALA A 460 -9.09 -15.22 -6.68
N ASP A 461 -8.72 -16.03 -5.71
CA ASP A 461 -9.15 -15.94 -4.31
C ASP A 461 -8.01 -15.51 -3.36
N PHE A 462 -6.80 -15.34 -3.88
CA PHE A 462 -5.67 -14.75 -3.20
C PHE A 462 -4.90 -13.76 -4.09
N PHE A 463 -4.69 -12.57 -3.53
CA PHE A 463 -4.07 -11.40 -4.15
C PHE A 463 -2.79 -11.10 -3.39
N GLU A 464 -1.71 -11.79 -3.74
CA GLU A 464 -0.44 -11.77 -3.02
C GLU A 464 0.36 -10.50 -3.34
N CYS A 465 0.81 -9.79 -2.30
CA CYS A 465 1.72 -8.65 -2.40
C CYS A 465 3.15 -9.13 -2.64
N ILE A 466 3.58 -9.14 -3.90
CA ILE A 466 4.97 -9.44 -4.26
C ILE A 466 5.88 -8.27 -3.85
N SER A 467 5.43 -7.03 -4.08
CA SER A 467 6.13 -5.82 -3.61
C SER A 467 5.20 -4.62 -3.59
N ASP A 468 5.28 -3.83 -2.52
CA ASP A 468 4.63 -2.53 -2.37
C ASP A 468 5.62 -1.39 -2.04
N GLY A 469 6.93 -1.67 -2.06
CA GLY A 469 7.99 -0.81 -1.51
C GLY A 469 8.26 0.53 -2.20
N TRP A 470 7.47 0.92 -3.22
CA TRP A 470 7.49 2.29 -3.75
C TRP A 470 6.47 3.19 -3.06
N GLY A 471 6.76 4.49 -3.02
CA GLY A 471 5.83 5.45 -2.45
C GLY A 471 4.60 5.60 -3.33
N TYR A 472 3.40 5.59 -2.73
CA TYR A 472 2.14 5.89 -3.42
C TYR A 472 1.37 6.94 -2.64
N THR A 473 0.98 8.03 -3.31
CA THR A 473 0.31 9.19 -2.69
C THR A 473 -1.18 9.25 -2.98
N GLY A 474 -1.71 8.31 -3.77
CA GLY A 474 -3.11 8.35 -4.21
C GLY A 474 -3.38 9.40 -5.30
N ASN A 475 -2.36 10.04 -5.87
CA ASN A 475 -2.58 11.05 -6.92
C ASN A 475 -2.91 10.42 -8.28
N TYR A 476 -3.61 11.18 -9.13
CA TYR A 476 -3.94 10.77 -10.49
C TYR A 476 -2.69 10.40 -11.32
N HIS A 477 -1.64 11.22 -11.30
CA HIS A 477 -0.39 10.97 -12.06
C HIS A 477 0.58 10.00 -11.36
N SER A 478 0.10 9.26 -10.35
CA SER A 478 0.87 8.23 -9.66
C SER A 478 0.71 6.88 -10.34
N TYR A 479 1.32 6.71 -11.51
CA TYR A 479 1.29 5.45 -12.25
C TYR A 479 2.48 4.56 -11.89
N ALA A 480 2.19 3.27 -11.73
CA ALA A 480 3.17 2.20 -11.81
C ALA A 480 2.84 1.38 -13.05
N THR A 481 3.80 1.18 -13.96
CA THR A 481 3.58 0.47 -15.23
C THR A 481 4.57 -0.69 -15.43
N GLY A 482 4.14 -1.69 -16.19
CA GLY A 482 4.82 -2.99 -16.32
C GLY A 482 4.01 -4.12 -15.69
N PRO A 483 4.61 -5.27 -15.32
CA PRO A 483 6.03 -5.47 -15.17
C PRO A 483 6.67 -6.02 -16.44
N ALA A 484 7.84 -5.51 -16.80
CA ALA A 484 8.73 -6.23 -17.72
C ALA A 484 9.49 -7.33 -16.95
N LEU A 485 9.98 -8.36 -17.65
CA LEU A 485 10.75 -9.46 -17.04
C LEU A 485 12.16 -9.47 -17.64
N ASP A 486 13.20 -9.50 -16.79
CA ASP A 486 14.59 -9.67 -17.25
C ASP A 486 14.99 -11.14 -17.42
N GLY A 487 16.14 -11.38 -18.05
CA GLY A 487 16.67 -12.72 -18.29
C GLY A 487 17.04 -13.51 -17.02
N ALA A 488 17.07 -12.86 -15.85
CA ALA A 488 17.25 -13.50 -14.55
C ALA A 488 15.91 -13.73 -13.82
N GLY A 489 14.78 -13.41 -14.46
CA GLY A 489 13.43 -13.60 -13.91
C GLY A 489 12.99 -12.55 -12.90
N ASN A 490 13.66 -11.38 -12.82
CA ASN A 490 13.19 -10.29 -11.99
C ASN A 490 12.21 -9.40 -12.75
N PHE A 491 11.24 -8.86 -12.03
CA PHE A 491 10.29 -7.89 -12.55
C PHE A 491 10.88 -6.49 -12.55
N HIS A 492 10.59 -5.71 -13.59
CA HIS A 492 10.92 -4.30 -13.69
C HIS A 492 9.64 -3.49 -13.79
N VAL A 493 9.43 -2.59 -12.83
CA VAL A 493 8.24 -1.74 -12.74
C VAL A 493 8.69 -0.28 -12.85
N MET A 494 8.08 0.47 -13.76
CA MET A 494 8.38 1.88 -13.97
C MET A 494 7.44 2.74 -13.13
N ILE A 495 7.98 3.57 -12.25
CA ILE A 495 7.22 4.43 -11.34
C ILE A 495 7.28 5.87 -11.85
N THR A 496 6.14 6.46 -12.23
CA THR A 496 6.11 7.83 -12.74
C THR A 496 6.33 8.87 -11.64
N GLY A 497 6.64 10.11 -12.01
CA GLY A 497 6.79 11.19 -11.03
C GLY A 497 5.45 11.59 -10.39
N HIS A 498 5.35 11.56 -9.07
CA HIS A 498 4.15 12.00 -8.33
C HIS A 498 4.15 13.52 -8.11
N ARG A 499 4.10 14.31 -9.21
CA ARG A 499 4.29 15.77 -9.18
C ARG A 499 5.72 16.13 -8.69
N PRO A 500 6.08 17.41 -8.39
CA PRO A 500 7.40 17.73 -7.81
C PRO A 500 7.48 17.40 -6.30
N ILE A 501 6.92 16.26 -5.88
CA ILE A 501 7.08 15.74 -4.52
C ILE A 501 8.26 14.74 -4.57
N TYR A 502 9.47 15.27 -4.48
CA TYR A 502 10.71 14.51 -4.65
C TYR A 502 11.01 13.54 -3.50
N ASP A 503 10.37 13.75 -2.33
CA ASP A 503 10.60 12.96 -1.10
C ASP A 503 9.81 11.64 -1.07
N VAL A 504 8.95 11.39 -2.07
CA VAL A 504 8.23 10.12 -2.18
C VAL A 504 9.20 9.04 -2.70
N PRO A 505 9.31 7.85 -2.07
CA PRO A 505 10.27 6.83 -2.48
C PRO A 505 10.11 6.35 -3.93
N PHE A 506 11.24 6.29 -4.65
CA PHE A 506 11.38 5.75 -6.01
C PHE A 506 10.60 6.48 -7.13
N MET A 507 10.29 7.77 -6.96
CA MET A 507 9.60 8.57 -7.99
C MET A 507 10.44 8.84 -9.24
N GLY A 508 9.95 8.42 -10.41
CA GLY A 508 10.68 8.53 -11.68
C GLY A 508 11.80 7.48 -11.83
N TRP A 509 11.75 6.40 -11.06
CA TRP A 509 12.70 5.29 -11.14
C TRP A 509 12.07 4.07 -11.82
N CYS A 510 12.92 3.22 -12.39
CA CYS A 510 12.56 1.82 -12.61
C CYS A 510 13.02 1.00 -11.39
N VAL A 511 12.10 0.28 -10.76
CA VAL A 511 12.37 -0.61 -9.64
C VAL A 511 12.42 -2.06 -10.13
N ARG A 512 13.53 -2.74 -9.84
CA ARG A 512 13.68 -4.18 -10.05
C ARG A 512 13.24 -4.91 -8.79
N VAL A 513 12.25 -5.79 -8.93
CA VAL A 513 11.65 -6.60 -7.86
C VAL A 513 11.97 -8.07 -8.12
N SER A 514 12.59 -8.76 -7.17
CA SER A 514 12.78 -10.21 -7.29
C SER A 514 11.55 -10.99 -6.78
N PRO A 515 10.97 -11.91 -7.57
CA PRO A 515 9.76 -12.64 -7.17
C PRO A 515 9.95 -13.66 -6.05
N PHE A 516 11.19 -14.00 -5.69
CA PHE A 516 11.51 -15.00 -4.67
C PHE A 516 12.15 -14.34 -3.44
N PRO A 517 11.49 -14.25 -2.28
CA PRO A 517 12.03 -13.56 -1.10
C PRO A 517 13.43 -14.04 -0.66
N GLY A 518 13.73 -15.33 -0.86
CA GLY A 518 15.04 -15.91 -0.52
C GLY A 518 16.20 -15.53 -1.45
N SER A 519 15.95 -14.95 -2.63
CA SER A 519 17.02 -14.56 -3.57
C SER A 519 17.79 -13.32 -3.10
N ALA A 520 17.20 -12.50 -2.23
CA ALA A 520 17.82 -11.27 -1.71
C ALA A 520 19.10 -11.56 -0.89
N ARG A 521 19.01 -12.46 0.10
CA ARG A 521 20.19 -12.90 0.87
C ARG A 521 21.23 -13.61 -0.02
N ALA A 522 20.79 -14.43 -0.98
CA ALA A 522 21.68 -15.16 -1.88
C ALA A 522 22.41 -14.25 -2.89
N SER A 523 21.71 -13.25 -3.46
CA SER A 523 22.31 -12.28 -4.38
C SER A 523 23.28 -11.33 -3.69
N ARG A 524 23.02 -10.99 -2.42
CA ARG A 524 23.99 -10.27 -1.57
C ARG A 524 25.26 -11.09 -1.37
N ALA A 525 25.13 -12.35 -0.95
CA ALA A 525 26.28 -13.26 -0.82
C ALA A 525 27.05 -13.47 -2.14
N ALA A 526 26.37 -13.50 -3.29
CA ALA A 526 27.00 -13.60 -4.60
C ALA A 526 27.71 -12.31 -5.04
N ALA A 527 27.16 -11.14 -4.71
CA ALA A 527 27.80 -9.84 -4.95
C ALA A 527 29.00 -9.60 -4.01
N ASP A 528 28.87 -10.00 -2.74
CA ASP A 528 29.97 -9.94 -1.77
C ASP A 528 31.09 -10.91 -2.20
N ALA A 529 30.75 -12.13 -2.66
CA ALA A 529 31.72 -13.09 -3.18
C ALA A 529 32.39 -12.65 -4.50
N SER A 530 31.67 -11.98 -5.41
CA SER A 530 32.29 -11.43 -6.62
C SER A 530 33.18 -10.22 -6.32
N SER A 531 32.84 -9.41 -5.31
CA SER A 531 33.70 -8.35 -4.80
C SER A 531 34.98 -8.93 -4.17
N ALA A 532 34.88 -10.00 -3.37
CA ALA A 532 36.03 -10.68 -2.77
C ALA A 532 36.93 -11.34 -3.84
N ALA A 533 36.35 -12.01 -4.83
CA ALA A 533 37.07 -12.59 -5.97
C ALA A 533 37.77 -11.54 -6.86
N SER A 534 37.36 -10.26 -6.79
CA SER A 534 38.06 -9.16 -7.46
C SER A 534 39.33 -8.70 -6.74
N HIS A 535 39.49 -9.02 -5.44
CA HIS A 535 40.62 -8.61 -4.61
C HIS A 535 41.75 -9.65 -4.52
N GLU A 536 41.51 -10.91 -4.90
CA GLU A 536 42.57 -11.91 -5.09
C GLU A 536 43.02 -12.04 -6.55
N ARG A 537 43.72 -11.01 -7.05
CA ARG A 537 44.66 -11.19 -8.17
C ARG A 537 46.06 -10.77 -7.73
N GLY A 538 46.96 -11.75 -7.67
CA GLY A 538 48.38 -11.52 -7.38
C GLY A 538 49.04 -10.58 -8.40
N PRO A 539 50.19 -9.98 -8.04
CA PRO A 539 50.79 -8.89 -8.82
C PRO A 539 51.19 -9.36 -10.23
N LEU A 540 50.57 -8.74 -11.24
CA LEU A 540 50.92 -8.94 -12.64
C LEU A 540 52.12 -8.06 -13.05
N HIS A 541 53.00 -8.63 -13.86
CA HIS A 541 54.23 -8.00 -14.34
C HIS A 541 53.98 -6.71 -15.13
N ALA A 542 54.83 -5.70 -14.92
CA ALA A 542 54.88 -4.50 -15.76
C ALA A 542 55.55 -4.79 -17.12
N PRO A 543 55.03 -4.25 -18.24
CA PRO A 543 55.63 -4.41 -19.56
C PRO A 543 56.86 -3.53 -19.75
N THR A 544 57.85 -4.03 -20.48
CA THR A 544 59.05 -3.31 -20.90
C THR A 544 58.80 -2.52 -22.19
N ALA A 545 59.27 -1.28 -22.24
CA ALA A 545 59.63 -0.59 -23.48
C ALA A 545 60.70 0.48 -23.21
N ALA A 546 61.83 0.37 -23.91
CA ALA A 546 62.64 1.53 -24.28
C ALA A 546 61.83 2.33 -25.34
N ASP A 547 62.01 3.64 -25.56
CA ASP A 547 63.26 4.40 -25.63
C ASP A 547 63.12 5.88 -25.21
N ALA A 548 64.27 6.57 -25.14
CA ALA A 548 64.47 8.03 -25.06
C ALA A 548 64.32 8.73 -23.67
N PRO A 549 65.10 9.81 -23.39
CA PRO A 549 65.78 9.89 -22.09
C PRO A 549 65.55 11.15 -21.21
N LYS A 550 65.53 10.89 -19.89
CA LYS A 550 66.18 11.62 -18.75
C LYS A 550 66.36 13.16 -18.79
N ARG A 551 65.83 13.83 -17.76
CA ARG A 551 66.52 14.68 -16.73
C ARG A 551 65.48 15.50 -15.92
N THR A 552 65.55 15.87 -14.64
CA THR A 552 66.34 15.61 -13.40
C THR A 552 65.74 16.53 -12.30
N GLY A 553 65.84 16.18 -11.01
CA GLY A 553 65.36 16.98 -9.84
C GLY A 553 64.22 16.24 -9.10
N GLU A 554 64.31 15.80 -7.84
CA GLU A 554 64.69 16.49 -6.58
C GLU A 554 63.88 17.78 -6.37
N VAL A 555 63.27 18.07 -5.20
CA VAL A 555 63.74 17.86 -3.80
C VAL A 555 62.57 17.47 -2.84
N ALA A 556 62.91 16.94 -1.65
CA ALA A 556 62.07 16.81 -0.44
C ALA A 556 61.32 18.12 -0.05
N GLY A 557 60.31 18.17 0.84
CA GLY A 557 59.76 17.18 1.79
C GLY A 557 59.66 17.81 3.20
N LEU A 558 58.62 17.49 4.00
CA LEU A 558 58.61 17.72 5.45
C LEU A 558 57.49 16.91 6.14
N MET A 559 57.78 16.31 7.30
CA MET A 559 56.77 15.76 8.22
C MET A 559 56.53 16.74 9.37
N HIS A 560 55.29 16.86 9.89
CA HIS A 560 55.01 16.37 11.26
C HIS A 560 53.52 16.30 11.63
N ALA A 561 53.24 15.51 12.67
CA ALA A 561 51.96 15.15 13.27
C ALA A 561 50.99 16.32 13.58
N GLY A 562 49.68 16.11 13.74
CA GLY A 562 48.88 14.88 13.62
C GLY A 562 47.76 14.80 14.67
N ARG A 563 46.54 14.43 14.26
CA ARG A 563 45.47 13.86 15.13
C ARG A 563 44.32 13.29 14.29
N VAL A 564 44.12 11.98 14.44
CA VAL A 564 42.89 11.16 14.27
C VAL A 564 41.76 11.74 13.39
N ARG A 565 41.55 11.14 12.22
CA ARG A 565 40.25 11.15 11.51
C ARG A 565 39.57 9.79 11.66
N SER A 566 38.26 9.79 11.83
CA SER A 566 37.40 8.62 11.57
C SER A 566 37.26 8.39 10.06
N PRO A 567 37.25 7.14 9.56
CA PRO A 567 36.96 6.87 8.16
C PRO A 567 35.45 6.96 7.92
N ALA A 568 35.00 8.11 7.40
CA ALA A 568 33.75 8.20 6.66
C ALA A 568 34.11 8.23 5.17
N ASP A 569 34.29 7.05 4.58
CA ASP A 569 34.36 6.85 3.13
C ASP A 569 34.08 5.36 2.83
N SER A 570 32.81 5.05 2.57
CA SER A 570 32.41 3.85 1.83
C SER A 570 31.69 4.31 0.57
N THR A 571 32.48 4.70 -0.43
CA THR A 571 32.00 5.02 -1.78
C THR A 571 31.21 3.84 -2.33
N ALA A 572 29.90 4.01 -2.51
CA ALA A 572 29.08 3.01 -3.18
C ALA A 572 29.54 2.86 -4.63
N GLN A 573 29.88 1.64 -5.05
CA GLN A 573 30.22 1.36 -6.45
C GLN A 573 28.96 1.47 -7.31
N TYR A 574 29.01 2.34 -8.31
CA TYR A 574 27.98 2.44 -9.34
C TYR A 574 28.12 1.26 -10.31
N MET A 575 27.19 0.31 -10.27
CA MET A 575 27.03 -0.70 -11.33
C MET A 575 26.32 -0.10 -12.55
N THR A 576 27.07 0.61 -13.39
CA THR A 576 26.63 0.99 -14.74
C THR A 576 27.00 -0.12 -15.73
N GLU A 577 26.17 -1.15 -15.83
CA GLU A 577 26.25 -2.07 -16.98
C GLU A 577 25.66 -1.37 -18.21
N GLY A 578 26.52 -1.07 -19.18
CA GLY A 578 26.19 -0.20 -20.30
C GLY A 578 25.39 -0.88 -21.41
N PHE A 579 24.06 -0.73 -21.38
CA PHE A 579 23.19 -0.95 -22.55
C PHE A 579 22.94 0.38 -23.29
N CYS A 580 23.99 0.90 -23.96
CA CYS A 580 23.88 1.97 -24.97
C CYS A 580 25.23 2.20 -25.71
N SER A 581 25.70 1.23 -26.48
CA SER A 581 26.88 1.40 -27.34
C SER A 581 26.51 2.16 -28.63
N GLY A 582 26.54 3.51 -28.61
CA GLY A 582 26.11 4.26 -29.80
C GLY A 582 26.33 5.78 -29.91
N LEU A 583 26.78 6.51 -28.88
CA LEU A 583 27.06 7.96 -29.01
C LEU A 583 28.27 8.43 -28.17
N ARG A 584 29.02 9.42 -28.68
CA ARG A 584 30.10 10.14 -27.98
C ARG A 584 29.75 11.63 -27.84
N VAL A 585 29.65 12.16 -26.63
CA VAL A 585 29.53 13.61 -26.32
C VAL A 585 30.28 13.88 -24.98
N PRO A 586 30.89 15.08 -24.72
CA PRO A 586 31.88 15.27 -23.66
C PRO A 586 31.39 15.89 -22.33
N ASN A 587 32.31 15.93 -21.35
CA ASN A 587 32.13 16.22 -19.91
C ASN A 587 31.64 17.64 -19.50
N GLY A 588 30.90 17.72 -18.39
CA GLY A 588 30.60 18.94 -17.60
C GLY A 588 29.91 18.61 -16.26
N PHE A 589 30.20 19.35 -15.18
CA PHE A 589 29.92 18.95 -13.76
C PHE A 589 28.54 19.34 -13.19
N GLY A 590 28.10 18.63 -12.14
CA GLY A 590 27.11 19.07 -11.15
C GLY A 590 26.73 18.00 -10.11
N GLU A 591 27.10 18.19 -8.83
CA GLU A 591 26.74 17.26 -7.73
C GLU A 591 25.29 17.46 -7.22
N PHE A 592 24.66 16.38 -6.76
CA PHE A 592 23.41 16.44 -5.99
C PHE A 592 23.51 15.59 -4.71
N VAL A 593 23.23 16.24 -3.57
CA VAL A 593 23.12 15.57 -2.27
C VAL A 593 21.83 14.75 -2.22
N VAL A 594 21.95 13.44 -1.94
CA VAL A 594 20.80 12.55 -1.71
C VAL A 594 20.51 12.45 -0.22
N THR A 595 19.30 12.80 0.20
CA THR A 595 18.87 12.81 1.61
C THR A 595 18.69 11.39 2.16
N LEU A 596 19.08 11.17 3.43
CA LEU A 596 19.15 9.83 4.05
C LEU A 596 17.84 9.01 4.08
N GLN A 597 16.65 9.63 3.94
CA GLN A 597 15.36 8.93 4.05
C GLN A 597 15.17 7.78 3.03
N ALA A 598 15.78 7.86 1.85
CA ALA A 598 15.68 6.78 0.86
C ALA A 598 16.32 5.46 1.36
N PHE A 599 17.33 5.54 2.23
CA PHE A 599 18.03 4.36 2.75
C PHE A 599 17.26 3.62 3.85
N GLU A 600 16.41 4.30 4.63
CA GLU A 600 15.60 3.63 5.67
C GLU A 600 14.44 2.81 5.09
N LEU A 601 13.86 3.21 3.96
CA LEU A 601 12.88 2.37 3.24
C LEU A 601 13.53 1.26 2.41
N ALA A 602 14.74 1.47 1.89
CA ALA A 602 15.51 0.39 1.26
C ALA A 602 15.89 -0.72 2.26
N ARG A 603 16.10 -0.38 3.54
CA ARG A 603 16.26 -1.40 4.61
C ARG A 603 15.01 -2.26 4.84
N ARG A 604 13.82 -1.71 4.65
CA ARG A 604 12.53 -2.41 4.83
C ARG A 604 12.12 -3.31 3.65
N SER A 605 12.85 -3.25 2.54
CA SER A 605 12.51 -4.00 1.32
C SER A 605 13.76 -4.66 0.72
N GLU A 606 14.15 -5.82 1.26
CA GLU A 606 15.25 -6.65 0.73
C GLU A 606 15.06 -7.04 -0.76
N GLN A 607 13.87 -6.84 -1.33
CA GLN A 607 13.48 -7.26 -2.68
C GLN A 607 13.68 -6.20 -3.78
N ILE A 608 13.98 -4.94 -3.46
CA ILE A 608 14.04 -3.84 -4.43
C ILE A 608 15.48 -3.39 -4.71
N VAL A 609 15.85 -3.36 -6.00
CA VAL A 609 17.03 -2.63 -6.50
C VAL A 609 16.55 -1.61 -7.53
N ALA A 610 16.86 -0.34 -7.35
CA ALA A 610 16.34 0.74 -8.20
C ALA A 610 17.43 1.32 -9.11
N PHE A 611 17.06 1.58 -10.37
CA PHE A 611 17.92 2.22 -11.36
C PHE A 611 17.32 3.56 -11.79
N ARG A 612 18.14 4.61 -11.76
CA ARG A 612 17.78 5.92 -12.31
C ARG A 612 18.39 6.01 -13.70
N ALA A 613 17.58 6.31 -14.71
CA ALA A 613 18.09 6.66 -16.03
C ALA A 613 19.01 7.89 -15.87
N ALA A 614 20.27 7.76 -16.29
CA ALA A 614 21.19 8.88 -16.34
C ALA A 614 20.62 9.93 -17.29
N ARG A 615 20.48 11.16 -16.80
CA ARG A 615 19.97 12.27 -17.60
C ARG A 615 21.17 12.94 -18.27
N ASP A 616 21.51 12.49 -19.47
CA ASP A 616 22.53 13.18 -20.27
C ASP A 616 22.11 14.65 -20.45
N HIS A 617 22.98 15.55 -20.03
CA HIS A 617 22.68 16.98 -19.97
C HIS A 617 22.65 17.58 -21.38
N LEU A 618 21.45 18.01 -21.81
CA LEU A 618 21.30 18.86 -22.99
C LEU A 618 21.80 20.28 -22.68
N PRO A 619 22.60 20.91 -23.55
CA PRO A 619 22.99 22.31 -23.39
C PRO A 619 21.80 23.24 -23.65
N GLU A 620 21.72 24.32 -22.88
CA GLU A 620 20.72 25.37 -23.06
C GLU A 620 20.89 26.04 -24.44
N ARG A 621 19.77 26.25 -25.14
CA ARG A 621 19.70 27.29 -26.18
C ARG A 621 19.01 28.51 -25.60
N HIS A 622 19.74 29.62 -25.59
CA HIS A 622 19.15 30.95 -25.45
C HIS A 622 18.22 31.28 -26.62
N ASP A 623 17.22 32.09 -26.30
CA ASP A 623 16.26 32.87 -27.08
C ASP A 623 16.45 32.97 -28.61
N VAL A 624 15.33 32.86 -29.36
CA VAL A 624 14.77 33.93 -30.24
C VAL A 624 13.31 33.58 -30.58
N CYS A 625 12.40 34.56 -30.37
CA CYS A 625 10.99 34.65 -30.81
C CYS A 625 9.97 33.64 -30.25
#